data_AF-A0A3M1I878-F1
#
_entry.id   AF-A0A3M1I878-F1
#
_cell.length_a   1.000
_cell.length_b   1.000
_cell.length_c   1.000
_cell.angle_alpha   90.00
_cell.angle_beta   90.00
_cell.angle_gamma   90.00
#
_symmetry.space_group_name_H-M   'P 1'
#
loop_
_entity.id
_entity.type
_entity.pdbx_description
1 polymer ?
#
loop_
_entity_poly.entity_id
_entity_poly.type
_entity_poly.pdbx_seq_one_letter_code
_entity_poly.pdbx_strand_id
1 'polypeptide(L)'
;MKQAAMMKKACSLCRTAALLAVGGFLIQAAERPEPPVVDPGPPGGPPSDAIVLFDGKDLSAWRDAKGGPARWEVRDGMMIVNGTGNIFTKQEFGACQLHVEWCAPPPNGKTGQGRGNSGVYLQGRYEVQVLDSYRNKTYPDG
;
A
#
# COMPACT_ATOMS: atom_id res chain seq x y z
N MET A 1 63.62 -3.75 28.17
CA MET A 1 63.58 -3.47 29.62
C MET A 1 64.03 -2.05 29.90
N LYS A 2 63.10 -1.11 30.15
CA LYS A 2 63.24 0.15 30.94
C LYS A 2 61.79 0.54 31.34
N GLN A 3 61.38 0.27 32.59
CA GLN A 3 61.17 1.26 33.68
C GLN A 3 60.17 2.37 33.24
N ALA A 4 58.86 2.22 33.44
CA ALA A 4 58.07 2.47 34.67
C ALA A 4 57.97 3.96 35.06
N ALA A 5 56.76 4.53 34.96
CA ALA A 5 56.33 5.72 35.69
C ALA A 5 54.88 5.54 36.13
N MET A 6 54.67 5.63 37.43
CA MET A 6 53.40 5.52 38.14
C MET A 6 53.17 6.88 38.80
N MET A 7 52.02 7.53 38.59
CA MET A 7 51.48 8.46 39.58
C MET A 7 49.95 8.56 39.43
N LYS A 8 49.26 8.04 40.44
CA LYS A 8 47.82 8.15 40.64
C LYS A 8 47.50 9.43 41.40
N LYS A 9 46.35 10.04 41.06
CA LYS A 9 45.31 10.66 41.93
C LYS A 9 44.92 12.06 41.47
N ALA A 10 43.66 12.20 41.06
CA ALA A 10 42.67 12.94 41.84
C ALA A 10 41.26 12.60 41.32
N CYS A 11 40.44 12.10 42.23
CA CYS A 11 39.00 11.93 42.09
C CYS A 11 38.36 13.33 42.22
N SER A 12 37.47 13.70 41.29
CA SER A 12 36.48 14.74 41.54
C SER A 12 35.19 14.38 40.80
N LEU A 13 34.16 14.12 41.60
CA LEU A 13 32.80 13.85 41.19
C LEU A 13 32.16 15.17 40.75
N CYS A 14 31.69 15.29 39.50
CA CYS A 14 30.81 16.40 39.11
C CYS A 14 29.75 15.96 38.11
N ARG A 15 28.55 15.76 38.64
CA ARG A 15 27.23 16.20 38.13
C ARG A 15 26.91 15.98 36.65
N THR A 16 26.01 15.02 36.44
CA THR A 16 24.82 15.07 35.58
C THR A 16 24.84 16.04 34.39
N ALA A 17 24.83 15.49 33.17
CA ALA A 17 24.21 16.13 32.02
C ALA A 17 23.55 15.06 31.15
N ALA A 18 22.31 14.69 31.49
CA ALA A 18 21.40 14.14 30.52
C ALA A 18 21.05 15.28 29.56
N LEU A 19 21.83 15.44 28.48
CA LEU A 19 21.50 16.39 27.42
C LEU A 19 20.46 15.72 26.51
N LEU A 20 19.25 16.25 26.59
CA LEU A 20 18.12 15.99 25.72
C LEU A 20 18.54 15.92 24.25
N ALA A 21 18.48 14.74 23.64
CA ALA A 21 18.55 14.54 22.19
C ALA A 21 17.24 14.96 21.49
N VAL A 22 16.67 16.10 21.88
CA VAL A 22 15.43 16.65 21.31
C VAL A 22 15.70 17.57 20.11
N GLY A 23 16.97 17.97 19.90
CA GLY A 23 17.36 18.89 18.81
C GLY A 23 17.56 18.24 17.43
N GLY A 24 17.76 16.92 17.34
CA GLY A 24 18.11 16.26 16.07
C GLY A 24 16.95 16.13 15.08
N PHE A 25 15.71 16.08 15.56
CA PHE A 25 14.54 15.90 14.70
C PHE A 25 14.12 17.17 13.95
N LEU A 26 14.43 18.36 14.48
CA LEU A 26 13.98 19.63 13.89
C LEU A 26 14.86 20.10 12.72
N ILE A 27 16.16 19.79 12.75
CA ILE A 27 17.10 20.22 11.69
C ILE A 27 16.93 19.36 10.43
N GLN A 28 16.57 18.09 10.56
CA GLN A 28 16.41 17.17 9.43
C GLN A 28 15.19 17.49 8.54
N ALA A 29 14.25 18.32 9.01
CA ALA A 29 13.07 18.68 8.25
C ALA A 29 13.37 19.68 7.10
N ALA A 30 14.35 20.58 7.28
CA ALA A 30 14.66 21.65 6.34
C ALA A 30 15.54 21.21 5.16
N GLU A 31 16.24 20.08 5.27
CA GLU A 31 17.09 19.52 4.19
C GLU A 31 16.35 18.51 3.30
N ARG A 32 15.12 18.14 3.65
CA ARG A 32 14.34 17.22 2.80
C ARG A 32 13.93 17.94 1.53
N PRO A 33 14.12 17.32 0.35
CA PRO A 33 13.63 17.90 -0.89
C PRO A 33 12.13 18.14 -0.79
N GLU A 34 11.68 19.29 -1.27
CA GLU A 34 10.25 19.56 -1.41
C GLU A 34 9.62 18.49 -2.31
N PRO A 35 8.42 17.98 -1.97
CA PRO A 35 7.71 17.08 -2.86
C PRO A 35 7.48 17.76 -4.23
N PRO A 36 7.65 17.02 -5.34
CA PRO A 36 7.31 17.56 -6.65
C PRO A 36 5.82 17.92 -6.71
N VAL A 37 5.50 18.98 -7.45
CA VAL A 37 4.10 19.33 -7.74
C VAL A 37 3.50 18.25 -8.63
N VAL A 38 2.36 17.69 -8.21
CA VAL A 38 1.62 16.68 -8.95
C VAL A 38 0.40 17.34 -9.60
N ASP A 39 0.23 17.15 -10.90
CA ASP A 39 -1.01 17.52 -11.59
C ASP A 39 -2.07 16.45 -11.28
N PRO A 40 -3.22 16.81 -10.66
CA PRO A 40 -4.27 15.86 -10.34
C PRO A 40 -4.94 15.22 -11.57
N GLY A 41 -4.72 15.77 -12.77
CA GLY A 41 -5.34 15.29 -13.99
C GLY A 41 -6.80 15.75 -14.15
N PRO A 42 -7.48 15.34 -15.23
CA PRO A 42 -8.89 15.66 -15.45
C PRO A 42 -9.80 14.93 -14.45
N PRO A 43 -11.04 15.39 -14.21
CA PRO A 43 -12.00 14.67 -13.37
C PRO A 43 -12.19 13.21 -13.79
N GLY A 44 -11.97 12.28 -12.86
CA GLY A 44 -12.03 10.83 -13.12
C GLY A 44 -10.78 10.23 -13.77
N GLY A 45 -9.76 11.06 -14.07
CA GLY A 45 -8.46 10.60 -14.56
C GLY A 45 -7.45 10.37 -13.43
N PRO A 46 -6.36 9.64 -13.71
CA PRO A 46 -5.25 9.49 -12.78
C PRO A 46 -4.41 10.79 -12.70
N PRO A 47 -3.75 11.05 -11.56
CA PRO A 47 -2.75 12.12 -11.47
C PRO A 47 -1.51 11.82 -12.32
N SER A 48 -0.74 12.85 -12.63
CA SER A 48 0.40 12.77 -13.57
C SER A 48 1.51 11.80 -13.17
N ASP A 49 1.63 11.48 -11.88
CA ASP A 49 2.63 10.58 -11.32
C ASP A 49 2.12 9.13 -11.10
N ALA A 50 0.86 8.85 -11.43
CA ALA A 50 0.27 7.54 -11.21
C ALA A 50 0.79 6.49 -12.21
N ILE A 51 0.99 5.28 -11.70
CA ILE A 51 1.09 4.09 -12.54
C ILE A 51 -0.33 3.60 -12.83
N VAL A 52 -0.76 3.72 -14.08
CA VAL A 52 -2.09 3.27 -14.52
C VAL A 52 -2.10 1.75 -14.61
N LEU A 53 -2.75 1.09 -13.65
CA LEU A 53 -2.86 -0.38 -13.63
C LEU A 53 -3.92 -0.92 -14.60
N PHE A 54 -4.92 -0.11 -14.97
CA PHE A 54 -5.95 -0.46 -15.94
C PHE A 54 -6.53 0.81 -16.55
N ASP A 55 -6.54 0.88 -17.88
CA ASP A 55 -7.03 2.03 -18.66
C ASP A 55 -8.29 1.71 -19.49
N GLY A 56 -8.93 0.57 -19.20
CA GLY A 56 -10.09 0.07 -19.93
C GLY A 56 -9.78 -0.87 -21.10
N LYS A 57 -8.50 -1.11 -21.44
CA LYS A 57 -8.16 -1.85 -22.68
C LYS A 57 -7.74 -3.30 -22.45
N ASP A 58 -6.83 -3.54 -21.51
CA ASP A 58 -6.23 -4.86 -21.36
C ASP A 58 -5.71 -5.15 -19.95
N LEU A 59 -5.21 -6.37 -19.77
CA LEU A 59 -4.64 -6.85 -18.51
C LEU A 59 -3.11 -6.90 -18.55
N SER A 60 -2.46 -6.08 -19.38
CA SER A 60 -1.01 -6.12 -19.59
C SER A 60 -0.20 -5.85 -18.32
N ALA A 61 -0.73 -5.08 -17.37
CA ALA A 61 -0.13 -4.83 -16.06
C ALA A 61 -0.37 -5.98 -15.05
N TRP A 62 -1.13 -7.02 -15.43
CA TRP A 62 -1.60 -8.07 -14.53
C TRP A 62 -1.11 -9.46 -14.94
N ARG A 63 -1.06 -10.36 -13.94
CA ARG A 63 -0.72 -11.78 -14.09
C ARG A 63 -1.63 -12.65 -13.25
N ASP A 64 -1.72 -13.92 -13.57
CA ASP A 64 -2.37 -14.91 -12.71
C ASP A 64 -1.45 -15.35 -11.55
N ALA A 65 -2.00 -16.15 -10.63
CA ALA A 65 -1.26 -16.69 -9.49
C ALA A 65 -0.02 -17.52 -9.86
N LYS A 66 0.03 -18.07 -11.08
CA LYS A 66 1.14 -18.89 -11.59
C LYS A 66 2.17 -18.06 -12.36
N GLY A 67 1.96 -16.75 -12.49
CA GLY A 67 2.81 -15.85 -13.25
C GLY A 67 2.51 -15.79 -14.75
N GLY A 68 1.47 -16.49 -15.21
CA GLY A 68 0.98 -16.40 -16.59
C GLY A 68 0.07 -15.20 -16.82
N PRO A 69 -0.48 -15.04 -18.04
CA PRO A 69 -1.43 -13.97 -18.33
C PRO A 69 -2.66 -14.03 -17.43
N ALA A 70 -3.09 -12.87 -16.93
CA ALA A 70 -4.38 -12.72 -16.27
C ALA A 70 -5.52 -13.01 -17.26
N ARG A 71 -6.59 -13.66 -16.79
CA ARG A 71 -7.68 -14.19 -17.64
C ARG A 71 -9.07 -13.68 -17.29
N TRP A 72 -9.15 -12.64 -16.46
CA TRP A 72 -10.41 -11.92 -16.29
C TRP A 72 -10.87 -11.38 -17.64
N GLU A 73 -12.17 -11.23 -17.81
CA GLU A 73 -12.72 -10.68 -19.05
C GLU A 73 -12.55 -9.15 -19.05
N VAL A 74 -12.16 -8.56 -20.18
CA VAL A 74 -12.22 -7.11 -20.38
C VAL A 74 -13.37 -6.81 -21.32
N ARG A 75 -14.34 -6.04 -20.84
CA ARG A 75 -15.53 -5.66 -21.61
C ARG A 75 -16.03 -4.29 -21.16
N ASP A 76 -16.43 -3.45 -22.11
CA ASP A 76 -16.99 -2.12 -21.85
C ASP A 76 -16.11 -1.24 -20.95
N GLY A 77 -14.79 -1.34 -21.08
CA GLY A 77 -13.84 -0.57 -20.27
C GLY A 77 -13.67 -1.08 -18.83
N MET A 78 -14.13 -2.30 -18.51
CA MET A 78 -14.08 -2.88 -17.17
C MET A 78 -13.36 -4.23 -17.15
N MET A 79 -12.74 -4.56 -16.02
CA MET A 79 -12.24 -5.90 -15.72
C MET A 79 -13.32 -6.69 -14.97
N ILE A 80 -13.71 -7.84 -15.51
CA ILE A 80 -14.82 -8.64 -15.02
C ILE A 80 -14.32 -9.99 -14.52
N VAL A 81 -14.58 -10.26 -13.23
CA VAL A 81 -14.27 -11.53 -12.60
C VAL A 81 -15.11 -12.64 -13.23
N ASN A 82 -14.44 -13.67 -13.75
CA ASN A 82 -15.06 -14.76 -14.50
C ASN A 82 -14.67 -16.16 -13.99
N GLY A 83 -14.22 -16.25 -12.73
CA GLY A 83 -13.89 -17.52 -12.08
C GLY A 83 -12.53 -18.11 -12.46
N THR A 84 -11.66 -17.39 -13.19
CA THR A 84 -10.31 -17.87 -13.54
C THR A 84 -9.27 -17.75 -12.42
N GLY A 85 -9.71 -17.38 -11.20
CA GLY A 85 -8.88 -17.15 -10.03
C GLY A 85 -8.45 -15.68 -9.85
N ASN A 86 -7.66 -15.44 -8.81
CA ASN A 86 -7.11 -14.12 -8.48
C ASN A 86 -6.08 -13.66 -9.51
N ILE A 87 -5.95 -12.35 -9.64
CA ILE A 87 -4.95 -11.69 -10.46
C ILE A 87 -4.08 -10.78 -9.58
N PHE A 88 -2.87 -10.52 -10.05
CA PHE A 88 -1.86 -9.76 -9.33
C PHE A 88 -1.25 -8.75 -10.28
N THR A 89 -0.87 -7.58 -9.76
CA THR A 89 -0.01 -6.68 -10.51
C THR A 89 1.30 -7.40 -10.85
N LYS A 90 1.86 -7.13 -12.03
CA LYS A 90 3.20 -7.61 -12.38
C LYS A 90 4.26 -6.92 -11.55
N GLN A 91 4.09 -5.61 -11.32
CA GLN A 91 4.92 -4.82 -10.44
C GLN A 91 4.54 -5.06 -8.97
N GLU A 92 5.54 -5.04 -8.10
CA GLU A 92 5.37 -5.07 -6.65
C GLU A 92 5.47 -3.66 -6.07
N PHE A 93 4.73 -3.40 -5.00
CA PHE A 93 4.60 -2.07 -4.42
C PHE A 93 4.91 -2.08 -2.91
N GLY A 94 5.64 -1.06 -2.47
CA GLY A 94 5.80 -0.70 -1.07
C GLY A 94 4.72 0.27 -0.64
N ALA A 95 5.14 1.37 -0.01
CA ALA A 95 4.25 2.49 0.27
C ALA A 95 3.68 3.05 -1.05
N CYS A 96 2.35 3.13 -1.14
CA CYS A 96 1.65 3.65 -2.31
C CYS A 96 0.32 4.29 -1.90
N GLN A 97 -0.22 5.10 -2.81
CA GLN A 97 -1.62 5.46 -2.83
C GLN A 97 -2.27 4.65 -3.96
N LEU A 98 -3.42 4.03 -3.67
CA LEU A 98 -4.12 3.15 -4.61
C LEU A 98 -5.55 3.65 -4.79
N HIS A 99 -5.94 3.88 -6.04
CA HIS A 99 -7.32 4.16 -6.44
C HIS A 99 -7.88 2.95 -7.18
N VAL A 100 -9.05 2.46 -6.74
CA VAL A 100 -9.79 1.36 -7.40
C VAL A 100 -11.28 1.69 -7.32
N GLU A 101 -11.97 1.53 -8.44
CA GLU A 101 -13.43 1.55 -8.51
C GLU A 101 -13.94 0.14 -8.80
N TRP A 102 -15.07 -0.21 -8.21
CA TRP A 102 -15.69 -1.52 -8.38
C TRP A 102 -17.21 -1.41 -8.35
N CYS A 103 -17.87 -2.37 -8.99
CA CYS A 103 -19.32 -2.52 -8.94
C CYS A 103 -19.68 -3.98 -8.68
N ALA A 104 -20.65 -4.22 -7.80
CA ALA A 104 -21.19 -5.56 -7.59
C ALA A 104 -22.02 -6.02 -8.80
N PRO A 105 -22.03 -7.32 -9.13
CA PRO A 105 -22.99 -7.86 -10.09
C PRO A 105 -24.42 -7.72 -9.55
N PRO A 106 -25.45 -7.78 -10.42
CA PRO A 106 -26.84 -7.83 -9.97
C PRO A 106 -27.06 -8.95 -8.94
N PRO A 107 -27.90 -8.72 -7.91
CA PRO A 107 -28.16 -9.73 -6.90
C PRO A 107 -28.70 -11.03 -7.51
N ASN A 108 -28.12 -12.16 -7.10
CA ASN A 108 -28.43 -13.49 -7.64
C ASN A 108 -29.00 -14.44 -6.57
N GLY A 109 -29.66 -13.90 -5.54
CA GLY A 109 -30.24 -14.67 -4.43
C GLY A 109 -29.24 -15.11 -3.36
N LYS A 110 -27.93 -14.88 -3.54
CA LYS A 110 -26.92 -15.10 -2.49
C LYS A 110 -27.03 -14.03 -1.40
N THR A 111 -26.57 -14.36 -0.20
CA THR A 111 -26.57 -13.48 0.98
C THR A 111 -25.25 -13.57 1.74
N GLY A 112 -25.03 -12.63 2.69
CA GLY A 112 -23.80 -12.55 3.47
C GLY A 112 -22.57 -12.44 2.58
N GLN A 113 -21.51 -13.17 2.94
CA GLN A 113 -20.27 -13.27 2.16
C GLN A 113 -20.43 -13.92 0.80
N GLY A 114 -21.56 -14.54 0.48
CA GLY A 114 -21.79 -15.14 -0.84
C GLY A 114 -22.18 -14.12 -1.91
N ARG A 115 -22.57 -12.90 -1.53
CA ARG A 115 -23.19 -11.92 -2.44
C ARG A 115 -22.16 -10.88 -2.89
N GLY A 116 -21.67 -11.01 -4.12
CA GLY A 116 -20.79 -10.02 -4.74
C GLY A 116 -19.45 -9.84 -4.03
N ASN A 117 -18.85 -10.92 -3.53
CA ASN A 117 -17.62 -10.91 -2.75
C ASN A 117 -16.37 -10.90 -3.66
N SER A 118 -15.42 -10.03 -3.33
CA SER A 118 -14.09 -9.91 -3.88
C SER A 118 -13.18 -9.25 -2.83
N GLY A 119 -11.96 -8.87 -3.19
CA GLY A 119 -11.08 -8.15 -2.25
C GLY A 119 -9.88 -7.53 -2.92
N VAL A 120 -9.37 -6.45 -2.33
CA VAL A 120 -8.10 -5.82 -2.72
C VAL A 120 -7.05 -6.17 -1.68
N TYR A 121 -6.07 -6.99 -2.06
CA TYR A 121 -5.03 -7.46 -1.15
C TYR A 121 -3.79 -6.57 -1.27
N LEU A 122 -3.57 -5.72 -0.28
CA LEU A 122 -2.36 -4.92 -0.17
C LEU A 122 -1.17 -5.85 0.06
N GLN A 123 -0.20 -5.77 -0.85
CA GLN A 123 1.02 -6.59 -0.85
C GLN A 123 0.74 -8.10 -0.85
N GLY A 124 -0.43 -8.50 -1.36
CA GLY A 124 -0.88 -9.90 -1.38
C GLY A 124 -1.17 -10.50 -0.01
N ARG A 125 -1.33 -9.68 1.04
CA ARG A 125 -1.47 -10.16 2.43
C ARG A 125 -2.66 -9.58 3.17
N TYR A 126 -2.87 -8.27 3.07
CA TYR A 126 -3.86 -7.57 3.88
C TYR A 126 -5.05 -7.18 3.01
N GLU A 127 -6.19 -7.80 3.26
CA GLU A 127 -7.40 -7.60 2.47
C GLU A 127 -8.13 -6.33 2.90
N VAL A 128 -8.46 -5.49 1.92
CA VAL A 128 -9.55 -4.54 2.00
C VAL A 128 -10.76 -5.19 1.33
N GLN A 129 -11.76 -5.53 2.15
CA GLN A 129 -12.94 -6.28 1.74
C GLN A 129 -13.75 -5.53 0.68
N VAL A 130 -14.17 -6.24 -0.37
CA VAL A 130 -15.10 -5.77 -1.41
C VAL A 130 -16.34 -6.66 -1.41
N LEU A 131 -17.48 -6.11 -1.00
CA LEU A 131 -18.71 -6.89 -0.84
C LEU A 131 -19.94 -6.06 -1.17
N ASP A 132 -20.93 -6.68 -1.81
CA ASP A 132 -22.28 -6.10 -1.93
C ASP A 132 -22.98 -6.12 -0.55
N SER A 133 -22.70 -5.09 0.24
CA SER A 133 -23.23 -4.91 1.59
C SER A 133 -24.57 -4.15 1.61
N TYR A 134 -25.09 -3.72 0.46
CA TYR A 134 -26.33 -2.96 0.41
C TYR A 134 -27.53 -3.86 0.75
N ARG A 135 -28.10 -3.63 1.93
CA ARG A 135 -29.17 -4.46 2.52
C ARG A 135 -28.81 -5.94 2.53
N ASN A 136 -27.55 -6.25 2.83
CA ASN A 136 -27.01 -7.60 2.90
C ASN A 136 -26.29 -7.79 4.24
N LYS A 137 -26.95 -8.41 5.22
CA LYS A 137 -26.35 -8.62 6.54
C LYS A 137 -25.24 -9.68 6.44
N THR A 138 -24.07 -9.35 6.96
CA THR A 138 -22.94 -10.26 7.18
C THR A 138 -22.32 -9.98 8.56
N TYR A 139 -21.24 -10.67 8.91
CA TYR A 139 -20.48 -10.37 10.13
C TYR A 139 -19.65 -9.08 9.94
N PRO A 140 -19.52 -8.23 10.98
CA PRO A 140 -19.04 -6.85 10.82
C PRO A 140 -17.54 -6.72 10.54
N ASP A 141 -16.76 -7.76 10.80
CA ASP A 141 -15.31 -7.81 10.71
C ASP A 141 -14.76 -8.25 9.34
N GLY A 142 -15.63 -8.53 8.36
CA GLY A 142 -15.23 -8.65 6.95
C GLY A 142 -15.17 -10.05 6.40
#